data_AF-A0A415BFU5-F1
#
_entry.id   AF-A0A415BFU5-F1
#
_cell.length_a   1.000
_cell.length_b   1.000
_cell.length_c   1.000
_cell.angle_alpha   90.00
_cell.angle_beta   90.00
_cell.angle_gamma   90.00
#
_symmetry.space_group_name_H-M   'P 1'
#
loop_
_entity.id
_entity.type
_entity.pdbx_description
1 polymer ?
#
loop_
_entity_poly.entity_id
_entity_poly.type
_entity_poly.pdbx_seq_one_letter_code
_entity_poly.pdbx_strand_id
1 'polypeptide(L)'
;MKDEVTLFLEKNIIGKILFTNEVVYKLDNGKLEGIYNDQMIFSNLVKTENGFKFNMTTITHELIYNLDENGMRTIIAKDYTGTSVFCYELAMRKSTNQLTGYMHCISTTVQKHMMEAVVCGIFDVIFDGKELRWQENQLLYRDNPLGEDKYKPTAFDSKARLYLDEGKVVFEYLPIHWDVNPNTFRKKLSKDDYPPYISKER
;
A
#
# COMPACT_ATOMS: atom_id res chain seq x y z
N MET A 1 7.43 -15.75 17.52
CA MET A 1 6.99 -14.64 16.63
C MET A 1 8.05 -14.22 15.60
N LYS A 2 9.13 -13.46 15.93
CA LYS A 2 10.11 -12.96 14.92
C LYS A 2 10.61 -14.06 13.97
N ASP A 3 11.17 -15.13 14.54
CA ASP A 3 11.81 -16.18 13.74
C ASP A 3 10.79 -16.94 12.89
N GLU A 4 9.61 -17.23 13.44
CA GLU A 4 8.49 -17.87 12.74
C GLU A 4 8.02 -17.01 11.56
N VAL A 5 7.85 -15.70 11.75
CA VAL A 5 7.48 -14.76 10.69
C VAL A 5 8.55 -14.72 9.61
N THR A 6 9.83 -14.59 9.99
CA THR A 6 10.90 -14.54 8.99
C THR A 6 11.03 -15.86 8.22
N LEU A 7 10.80 -17.01 8.86
CA LEU A 7 10.79 -18.31 8.20
C LEU A 7 9.60 -18.44 7.23
N PHE A 8 8.43 -17.94 7.61
CA PHE A 8 7.26 -17.90 6.73
C PHE A 8 7.52 -17.03 5.51
N LEU A 9 8.06 -15.82 5.70
CA LEU A 9 8.44 -14.91 4.61
C LEU A 9 9.46 -15.57 3.67
N GLU A 10 10.55 -16.11 4.23
CA GLU A 10 11.63 -16.74 3.49
C GLU A 10 11.18 -17.94 2.65
N LYS A 11 10.33 -18.80 3.21
CA LYS A 11 9.87 -20.01 2.52
C LYS A 11 8.80 -19.76 1.47
N ASN A 12 7.90 -18.81 1.74
CA ASN A 12 6.67 -18.70 0.98
C ASN A 12 6.58 -17.42 0.16
N ILE A 13 7.11 -16.30 0.66
CA ILE A 13 6.80 -14.96 0.12
C ILE A 13 7.96 -14.41 -0.72
N ILE A 14 9.19 -14.49 -0.21
CA ILE A 14 10.35 -13.85 -0.84
C ILE A 14 10.65 -14.47 -2.21
N GLY A 15 10.79 -13.61 -3.22
CA GLY A 15 11.08 -14.00 -4.60
C GLY A 15 9.85 -14.41 -5.43
N LYS A 16 8.65 -14.47 -4.82
CA LYS A 16 7.41 -14.66 -5.56
C LYS A 16 6.97 -13.37 -6.25
N ILE A 17 6.29 -13.52 -7.39
CA ILE A 17 5.67 -12.43 -8.13
C ILE A 17 4.16 -12.57 -7.97
N LEU A 18 3.52 -11.54 -7.45
CA LEU A 18 2.08 -11.44 -7.30
C LEU A 18 1.51 -10.49 -8.34
N PHE A 19 0.26 -10.69 -8.73
CA PHE A 19 -0.44 -9.88 -9.70
C PHE A 19 -1.76 -9.41 -9.13
N THR A 20 -2.01 -8.10 -9.20
CA THR A 20 -3.36 -7.55 -8.94
C THR A 20 -4.10 -7.48 -10.26
N ASN A 21 -5.31 -8.03 -10.31
CA ASN A 21 -6.18 -7.86 -11.47
C ASN A 21 -6.61 -6.39 -11.59
N GLU A 22 -7.07 -5.98 -12.77
CA GLU A 22 -7.57 -4.62 -12.96
C GLU A 22 -8.69 -4.30 -11.98
N VAL A 23 -8.55 -3.17 -11.29
CA VAL A 23 -9.53 -2.60 -10.39
C VAL A 23 -9.88 -1.20 -10.87
N VAL A 24 -11.17 -0.89 -10.88
CA VAL A 24 -11.70 0.42 -11.23
C VAL A 24 -12.28 1.08 -9.99
N TYR A 25 -11.97 2.35 -9.77
CA TYR A 25 -12.44 3.10 -8.61
C TYR A 25 -12.75 4.56 -8.97
N LYS A 26 -13.52 5.25 -8.13
CA LYS A 26 -13.97 6.62 -8.37
C LYS A 26 -13.40 7.59 -7.35
N LEU A 27 -12.98 8.76 -7.83
CA LEU A 27 -12.49 9.87 -6.98
C LEU A 27 -13.29 11.15 -7.23
N ASP A 28 -13.09 12.13 -6.35
CA ASP A 28 -13.72 13.45 -6.41
C ASP A 28 -15.24 13.36 -6.62
N ASN A 29 -15.90 12.59 -5.75
CA ASN A 29 -17.35 12.35 -5.82
C ASN A 29 -17.82 11.81 -7.18
N GLY A 30 -16.99 11.00 -7.85
CA GLY A 30 -17.34 10.37 -9.12
C GLY A 30 -17.10 11.22 -10.36
N LYS A 31 -16.29 12.28 -10.26
CA LYS A 31 -15.82 13.05 -11.42
C LYS A 31 -14.57 12.47 -12.08
N LEU A 32 -13.86 11.62 -11.35
CA LEU A 32 -12.65 10.96 -11.80
C LEU A 32 -12.83 9.44 -11.68
N GLU A 33 -12.23 8.70 -12.61
CA GLU A 33 -12.16 7.25 -12.57
C GLU A 33 -10.72 6.77 -12.69
N GLY A 34 -10.27 6.01 -11.69
CA GLY A 34 -8.97 5.36 -11.68
C GLY A 34 -9.08 3.92 -12.19
N ILE A 35 -8.11 3.52 -13.00
CA ILE A 35 -7.87 2.13 -13.40
C ILE A 35 -6.52 1.74 -12.84
N TYR A 36 -6.47 0.65 -12.09
CA TYR A 36 -5.26 0.19 -11.41
C TYR A 36 -5.04 -1.31 -11.64
N ASN A 37 -3.81 -1.69 -11.95
CA ASN A 37 -3.30 -3.04 -11.74
C ASN A 37 -1.79 -2.96 -11.41
N ASP A 38 -1.25 -4.06 -10.86
CA ASP A 38 0.18 -4.10 -10.57
C ASP A 38 0.77 -5.52 -10.63
N GLN A 39 2.11 -5.54 -10.64
CA GLN A 39 2.90 -6.69 -10.24
C GLN A 39 3.65 -6.33 -8.96
N MET A 40 3.72 -7.28 -8.03
CA MET A 40 4.34 -7.07 -6.73
C MET A 40 5.35 -8.15 -6.41
N ILE A 41 6.51 -7.75 -5.87
CA ILE A 41 7.60 -8.64 -5.50
C ILE A 41 8.09 -8.30 -4.10
N PHE A 42 8.18 -9.30 -3.24
CA PHE A 42 8.83 -9.18 -1.94
C PHE A 42 10.26 -9.72 -2.01
N SER A 43 11.24 -8.98 -1.52
CA SER A 43 12.66 -9.27 -1.71
C SER A 43 13.53 -8.80 -0.54
N ASN A 44 14.82 -9.11 -0.59
CA ASN A 44 15.85 -8.57 0.32
C ASN A 44 15.52 -8.77 1.81
N LEU A 45 15.01 -9.94 2.17
CA LEU A 45 14.78 -10.28 3.58
C LEU A 45 16.13 -10.34 4.32
N VAL A 46 16.29 -9.49 5.32
CA VAL A 46 17.47 -9.45 6.19
C VAL A 46 17.00 -9.55 7.64
N LYS A 47 17.50 -10.55 8.35
CA LYS A 47 17.28 -10.70 9.80
C LYS A 47 18.30 -9.83 10.55
N THR A 48 17.84 -9.15 11.59
CA THR A 48 18.70 -8.45 12.54
C THR A 48 18.58 -9.11 13.91
N GLU A 49 19.41 -8.70 14.86
CA GLU A 49 19.36 -9.20 16.24
C GLU A 49 17.93 -9.12 16.79
N ASN A 50 17.32 -7.95 16.70
CA ASN A 50 16.03 -7.64 17.32
C ASN A 50 14.85 -7.63 16.34
N GLY A 51 15.07 -7.85 15.05
CA GLY A 51 14.05 -7.61 14.03
C GLY A 51 14.38 -8.20 12.68
N PHE A 52 13.74 -7.65 11.65
CA PHE A 52 13.99 -7.99 10.25
C PHE A 52 13.52 -6.87 9.35
N LYS A 53 14.02 -6.86 8.12
CA LYS A 53 13.55 -5.97 7.06
C LYS A 53 13.39 -6.72 5.75
N PHE A 54 12.50 -6.25 4.90
CA PHE A 54 12.32 -6.74 3.54
C PHE A 54 11.78 -5.62 2.65
N ASN A 55 11.98 -5.74 1.34
CA ASN A 55 11.47 -4.78 0.38
C ASN A 55 10.23 -5.32 -0.31
N MET A 56 9.30 -4.41 -0.61
CA MET A 56 8.18 -4.62 -1.53
C MET A 56 8.42 -3.73 -2.75
N THR A 57 8.54 -4.34 -3.91
CA THR A 57 8.61 -3.64 -5.19
C THR A 57 7.26 -3.77 -5.89
N THR A 58 6.68 -2.65 -6.30
CA THR A 58 5.46 -2.62 -7.11
C THR A 58 5.80 -2.09 -8.50
N ILE A 59 5.33 -2.78 -9.54
CA ILE A 59 5.31 -2.31 -10.92
C ILE A 59 3.85 -1.99 -11.22
N THR A 60 3.50 -0.73 -11.08
CA THR A 60 2.13 -0.24 -11.11
C THR A 60 1.77 0.27 -12.50
N HIS A 61 0.57 -0.06 -12.96
CA HIS A 61 -0.11 0.66 -14.01
C HIS A 61 -1.36 1.32 -13.42
N GLU A 62 -1.34 2.64 -13.32
CA GLU A 62 -2.43 3.40 -12.76
C GLU A 62 -2.70 4.65 -13.58
N LEU A 63 -3.91 4.74 -14.13
CA LEU A 63 -4.37 5.88 -14.92
C LEU A 63 -5.63 6.44 -14.30
N ILE A 64 -5.68 7.77 -14.14
CA ILE A 64 -6.85 8.49 -13.66
C ILE A 64 -7.41 9.31 -14.81
N TYR A 65 -8.68 9.10 -15.12
CA TYR A 65 -9.41 9.77 -16.18
C TYR A 65 -10.38 10.80 -15.63
N ASN A 66 -10.55 11.91 -16.35
CA ASN A 66 -11.71 12.79 -16.18
C ASN A 66 -12.95 12.11 -16.76
N LEU A 67 -14.09 12.27 -16.10
CA LEU A 67 -15.39 11.83 -16.60
C LEU A 67 -16.20 13.00 -17.14
N ASP A 68 -16.92 12.79 -18.25
CA ASP A 68 -17.89 13.75 -18.76
C ASP A 68 -19.23 13.69 -18.01
N GLU A 69 -20.21 14.50 -18.44
CA GLU A 69 -21.56 14.52 -17.83
C GLU A 69 -22.31 13.19 -17.93
N ASN A 70 -21.92 12.32 -18.87
CA ASN A 70 -22.48 10.97 -19.04
C ASN A 70 -21.69 9.90 -18.28
N GLY A 71 -20.62 10.29 -17.56
CA GLY A 71 -19.75 9.36 -16.85
C GLY A 71 -18.77 8.61 -17.76
N MET A 72 -18.57 9.06 -19.01
CA MET A 72 -17.59 8.46 -19.92
C MET A 72 -16.19 9.05 -19.71
N ARG A 73 -15.18 8.19 -19.82
CA ARG A 73 -13.77 8.59 -19.74
C ARG A 73 -13.43 9.54 -20.90
N THR A 74 -12.75 10.62 -20.57
CA THR A 74 -12.29 11.62 -21.55
C THR A 74 -10.77 11.60 -21.64
N ILE A 75 -10.08 12.54 -21.00
CA ILE A 75 -8.63 12.65 -20.99
C ILE A 75 -8.03 12.01 -19.74
N ILE A 76 -6.78 11.55 -19.86
CA ILE A 76 -5.96 11.12 -18.72
C ILE A 76 -5.61 12.37 -17.90
N ALA A 77 -6.17 12.48 -16.71
CA ALA A 77 -5.90 13.54 -15.76
C ALA A 77 -4.55 13.31 -15.04
N LYS A 78 -4.23 12.05 -14.71
CA LYS A 78 -2.96 11.64 -14.09
C LYS A 78 -2.54 10.26 -14.58
N ASP A 79 -1.23 10.09 -14.76
CA ASP A 79 -0.59 8.82 -15.03
C ASP A 79 0.37 8.51 -13.88
N TYR A 80 0.03 7.51 -13.08
CA TYR A 80 0.82 7.01 -11.97
C TYR A 80 1.49 5.66 -12.30
N THR A 81 1.64 5.35 -13.58
CA THR A 81 2.41 4.19 -14.04
C THR A 81 3.87 4.35 -13.66
N GLY A 82 4.44 3.30 -13.07
CA GLY A 82 5.85 3.29 -12.71
C GLY A 82 6.18 2.20 -11.69
N THR A 83 7.44 2.20 -11.26
CA THR A 83 7.95 1.24 -10.31
C THR A 83 8.27 1.95 -9.00
N SER A 84 7.81 1.40 -7.88
CA SER A 84 8.12 1.90 -6.54
C SER A 84 8.72 0.80 -5.68
N VAL A 85 9.67 1.14 -4.82
CA VAL A 85 10.28 0.22 -3.85
C VAL A 85 10.03 0.75 -2.45
N PHE A 86 9.42 -0.07 -1.62
CA PHE A 86 9.13 0.22 -0.22
C PHE A 86 9.95 -0.72 0.69
N CYS A 87 10.52 -0.19 1.76
CA CYS A 87 11.20 -0.99 2.78
C CYS A 87 10.31 -1.14 4.00
N TYR A 88 10.06 -2.36 4.42
CA TYR A 88 9.44 -2.70 5.70
C TYR A 88 10.53 -3.02 6.70
N GLU A 89 10.52 -2.34 7.85
CA GLU A 89 11.46 -2.56 8.95
C GLU A 89 10.70 -2.81 10.24
N LEU A 90 10.84 -4.01 10.81
CA LEU A 90 10.12 -4.44 12.00
C LEU A 90 11.10 -4.90 13.08
N ALA A 91 10.77 -4.61 14.33
CA ALA A 91 11.53 -5.06 15.49
C ALA A 91 10.63 -5.53 16.63
N MET A 92 11.11 -6.54 17.35
CA MET A 92 10.50 -7.03 18.56
C MET A 92 10.67 -6.00 19.68
N ARG A 93 9.58 -5.71 20.40
CA ARG A 93 9.60 -4.83 21.57
C ARG A 93 9.82 -5.65 22.82
N LYS A 94 10.86 -5.32 23.60
CA LYS A 94 11.19 -6.01 24.86
C LYS A 94 10.09 -5.90 25.93
N SER A 95 9.31 -4.83 25.89
CA SER A 95 8.24 -4.55 26.87
C SER A 95 6.99 -5.41 26.66
N THR A 96 6.64 -5.71 25.41
CA THR A 96 5.37 -6.38 25.06
C THR A 96 5.55 -7.68 24.28
N ASN A 97 6.77 -7.99 23.85
CA ASN A 97 7.08 -9.07 22.90
C ASN A 97 6.30 -8.99 21.59
N GLN A 98 5.83 -7.80 21.21
CA GLN A 98 5.14 -7.56 19.94
C GLN A 98 6.13 -7.08 18.87
N LEU A 99 5.81 -7.37 17.61
CA LEU A 99 6.44 -6.71 16.46
C LEU A 99 5.75 -5.38 16.20
N THR A 100 6.55 -4.33 16.02
CA THR A 100 6.09 -3.05 15.46
C THR A 100 7.22 -2.51 14.58
N GLY A 101 6.90 -1.56 13.71
CA GLY A 101 7.85 -1.12 12.71
C GLY A 101 7.38 0.09 11.93
N TYR A 102 7.96 0.26 10.76
CA TYR A 102 7.49 1.19 9.77
C TYR A 102 7.75 0.65 8.35
N MET A 103 6.97 1.14 7.41
CA MET A 103 7.24 1.04 5.98
C MET A 103 7.58 2.43 5.46
N HIS A 104 8.52 2.54 4.53
CA HIS A 104 8.80 3.80 3.83
C HIS A 104 9.15 3.57 2.36
N CYS A 105 8.88 4.57 1.53
CA CYS A 105 9.32 4.57 0.13
C CYS A 105 10.84 4.80 0.05
N ILE A 106 11.55 3.87 -0.60
CA ILE A 106 12.99 3.97 -0.89
C ILE A 106 13.22 4.75 -2.19
N SER A 107 12.49 4.36 -3.24
CA SER A 107 12.63 4.94 -4.57
C SER A 107 11.38 4.70 -5.39
N THR A 108 11.22 5.52 -6.42
CA THR A 108 10.07 5.46 -7.31
C THR A 108 10.40 6.11 -8.65
N THR A 109 9.85 5.58 -9.74
CA THR A 109 9.92 6.18 -11.08
C THR A 109 8.62 6.88 -11.46
N VAL A 110 7.60 6.82 -10.61
CA VAL A 110 6.30 7.41 -10.92
C VAL A 110 6.46 8.93 -10.99
N GLN A 111 6.01 9.54 -12.08
CA GLN A 111 6.16 10.97 -12.28
C GLN A 111 5.03 11.74 -11.63
N LYS A 112 5.34 12.90 -11.04
CA LYS A 112 4.35 13.86 -10.49
C LYS A 112 3.42 13.26 -9.43
N HIS A 113 3.71 12.06 -8.93
CA HIS A 113 3.05 11.52 -7.76
C HIS A 113 3.60 12.19 -6.50
N MET A 114 2.79 12.19 -5.45
CA MET A 114 3.20 12.71 -4.14
C MET A 114 3.45 11.57 -3.15
N MET A 115 4.03 10.45 -3.60
CA MET A 115 4.44 9.36 -2.70
C MET A 115 5.88 9.50 -2.18
N GLU A 116 6.63 10.47 -2.72
CA GLU A 116 7.93 10.84 -2.18
C GLU A 116 7.77 11.23 -0.70
N ALA A 117 8.57 10.63 0.19
CA ALA A 117 8.46 10.75 1.65
C ALA A 117 7.24 10.09 2.33
N VAL A 118 6.59 9.10 1.71
CA VAL A 118 5.60 8.24 2.41
C VAL A 118 6.30 7.37 3.47
N VAL A 119 5.77 7.44 4.69
CA VAL A 119 6.12 6.56 5.82
C VAL A 119 4.83 6.13 6.53
N CYS A 120 4.70 4.83 6.77
CA CYS A 120 3.59 4.26 7.53
C CYS A 120 4.12 3.55 8.77
N GLY A 121 3.57 3.87 9.95
CA GLY A 121 3.85 3.11 11.17
C GLY A 121 3.13 1.77 11.15
N ILE A 122 3.82 0.69 11.50
CA ILE A 122 3.30 -0.69 11.51
C ILE A 122 3.05 -1.13 12.95
N PHE A 123 1.85 -1.65 13.21
CA PHE A 123 1.43 -2.15 14.52
C PHE A 123 0.43 -3.30 14.39
N ASP A 124 0.06 -3.89 15.53
CA ASP A 124 -0.89 -5.02 15.60
C ASP A 124 -0.51 -6.19 14.68
N VAL A 125 0.79 -6.52 14.70
CA VAL A 125 1.36 -7.59 13.87
C VAL A 125 1.01 -8.94 14.49
N ILE A 126 0.25 -9.75 13.76
CA ILE A 126 -0.22 -11.06 14.19
C ILE A 126 0.22 -12.11 13.18
N PHE A 127 0.74 -13.23 13.67
CA PHE A 127 1.05 -14.40 12.87
C PHE A 127 0.49 -15.65 13.56
N ASP A 128 -0.30 -16.43 12.84
CA ASP A 128 -0.94 -17.65 13.37
C ASP A 128 -0.35 -18.96 12.82
N GLY A 129 0.75 -18.86 12.06
CA GLY A 129 1.38 -20.00 11.37
C GLY A 129 0.97 -20.11 9.89
N LYS A 130 -0.11 -19.45 9.46
CA LYS A 130 -0.64 -19.50 8.08
C LYS A 130 -0.83 -18.11 7.47
N GLU A 131 -1.26 -17.14 8.27
CA GLU A 131 -1.49 -15.76 7.89
C GLU A 131 -0.61 -14.84 8.74
N LEU A 132 0.08 -13.92 8.08
CA LEU A 132 0.72 -12.74 8.68
C LEU A 132 -0.15 -11.53 8.37
N ARG A 133 -0.63 -10.81 9.38
CA ARG A 133 -1.40 -9.57 9.21
C ARG A 133 -0.89 -8.45 10.10
N TRP A 134 -1.10 -7.22 9.66
CA TRP A 134 -0.71 -6.01 10.39
C TRP A 134 -1.60 -4.83 9.99
N GLN A 135 -1.47 -3.75 10.75
CA GLN A 135 -2.08 -2.45 10.44
C GLN A 135 -1.00 -1.42 10.15
N GLU A 136 -1.32 -0.47 9.28
CA GLU A 136 -0.44 0.63 8.89
C GLU A 136 -1.14 1.95 9.09
N ASN A 137 -0.44 2.93 9.68
CA ASN A 137 -0.91 4.30 9.76
C ASN A 137 0.08 5.22 9.06
N GLN A 138 -0.35 5.90 7.99
CA GLN A 138 0.51 6.90 7.36
C GLN A 138 0.75 8.07 8.32
N LEU A 139 2.04 8.40 8.49
CA LEU A 139 2.51 9.38 9.47
C LEU A 139 2.17 10.82 9.07
N LEU A 140 2.30 11.12 7.78
CA LEU A 140 2.04 12.43 7.18
C LEU A 140 0.90 12.34 6.16
N TYR A 141 0.56 13.45 5.53
CA TYR A 141 -0.33 13.44 4.37
C TYR A 141 0.46 13.40 3.06
N ARG A 142 -0.20 12.97 2.00
CA ARG A 142 0.17 13.16 0.60
C ARG A 142 -0.97 13.87 -0.11
N ASP A 143 -0.82 14.15 -1.40
CA ASP A 143 -1.90 14.75 -2.18
C ASP A 143 -2.60 13.75 -3.09
N ASN A 144 -3.93 13.84 -3.12
CA ASN A 144 -4.79 13.16 -4.08
C ASN A 144 -5.35 14.15 -5.11
N PRO A 145 -5.56 13.73 -6.37
CA PRO A 145 -6.10 14.60 -7.39
C PRO A 145 -7.58 14.95 -7.17
N LEU A 146 -7.96 16.18 -7.54
CA LEU A 146 -9.33 16.71 -7.58
C LEU A 146 -9.70 17.27 -8.98
N GLY A 147 -9.03 16.79 -10.02
CA GLY A 147 -9.13 17.27 -11.39
C GLY A 147 -7.83 17.89 -11.90
N GLU A 148 -7.91 18.63 -13.00
CA GLU A 148 -6.74 19.24 -13.65
C GLU A 148 -6.01 20.19 -12.69
N ASP A 149 -4.77 19.82 -12.36
CA ASP A 149 -3.84 20.51 -11.44
C ASP A 149 -4.43 20.96 -10.08
N LYS A 150 -5.43 20.23 -9.61
CA LYS A 150 -6.00 20.41 -8.26
C LYS A 150 -5.73 19.20 -7.40
N TYR A 151 -5.46 19.46 -6.13
CA TYR A 151 -5.04 18.46 -5.16
C TYR A 151 -5.74 18.67 -3.83
N LYS A 152 -5.91 17.59 -3.08
CA LYS A 152 -6.28 17.64 -1.66
C LYS A 152 -5.31 16.86 -0.79
N PRO A 153 -5.02 17.35 0.43
CA PRO A 153 -4.28 16.60 1.42
C PRO A 153 -5.06 15.36 1.88
N THR A 154 -4.39 14.22 1.85
CA THR A 154 -4.94 12.91 2.20
C THR A 154 -3.93 12.06 2.98
N ALA A 155 -4.40 11.11 3.78
CA ALA A 155 -3.58 10.06 4.36
C ALA A 155 -4.26 8.71 4.20
N PHE A 156 -3.46 7.65 4.15
CA PHE A 156 -3.93 6.29 4.04
C PHE A 156 -3.51 5.50 5.28
N ASP A 157 -4.48 4.98 6.00
CA ASP A 157 -4.22 3.87 6.92
C ASP A 157 -4.57 2.57 6.19
N SER A 158 -4.13 1.42 6.67
CA SER A 158 -4.44 0.15 6.02
C SER A 158 -4.49 -1.02 6.98
N LYS A 159 -5.19 -2.07 6.55
CA LYS A 159 -4.98 -3.42 7.05
C LYS A 159 -4.33 -4.22 5.94
N ALA A 160 -3.23 -4.88 6.26
CA ALA A 160 -2.49 -5.68 5.30
C ALA A 160 -2.36 -7.12 5.78
N ARG A 161 -2.39 -8.07 4.85
CA ARG A 161 -2.17 -9.49 5.16
C ARG A 161 -1.48 -10.24 4.04
N LEU A 162 -0.68 -11.22 4.44
CA LEU A 162 -0.01 -12.21 3.62
C LEU A 162 -0.45 -13.60 4.07
N TYR A 163 -0.96 -14.42 3.17
CA TYR A 163 -1.37 -15.79 3.46
C TYR A 163 -1.22 -16.70 2.24
N LEU A 164 -1.42 -17.99 2.45
CA LEU A 164 -1.46 -18.98 1.37
C LEU A 164 -2.90 -19.40 1.09
N ASP A 165 -3.32 -19.27 -0.16
CA ASP A 165 -4.58 -19.76 -0.71
C ASP A 165 -4.26 -20.89 -1.69
N GLU A 166 -4.69 -22.12 -1.38
CA GLU A 166 -4.35 -23.32 -2.17
C GLU A 166 -2.84 -23.48 -2.48
N GLY A 167 -1.99 -23.05 -1.55
CA GLY A 167 -0.53 -23.10 -1.68
C GLY A 167 0.09 -21.96 -2.48
N LYS A 168 -0.73 -21.01 -2.97
CA LYS A 168 -0.29 -19.80 -3.66
C LYS A 168 -0.35 -18.60 -2.73
N VAL A 169 0.63 -17.71 -2.86
CA VAL A 169 0.68 -16.50 -2.03
C VAL A 169 -0.43 -15.52 -2.42
N VAL A 170 -1.07 -14.94 -1.40
CA VAL A 170 -1.98 -13.81 -1.54
C VAL A 170 -1.50 -12.69 -0.63
N PHE A 171 -1.41 -11.48 -1.19
CA PHE A 171 -1.29 -10.23 -0.46
C PHE A 171 -2.59 -9.45 -0.58
N GLU A 172 -3.10 -8.94 0.53
CA GLU A 172 -4.22 -8.02 0.53
C GLU A 172 -3.86 -6.74 1.25
N TYR A 173 -4.25 -5.63 0.65
CA TYR A 173 -4.15 -4.29 1.20
C TYR A 173 -5.53 -3.64 1.20
N LEU A 174 -6.05 -3.38 2.39
CA LEU A 174 -7.36 -2.77 2.59
C LEU A 174 -7.16 -1.32 3.06
N PRO A 175 -7.22 -0.33 2.16
CA PRO A 175 -7.00 1.06 2.51
C PRO A 175 -8.16 1.64 3.32
N ILE A 176 -7.82 2.54 4.24
CA ILE A 176 -8.73 3.47 4.89
C ILE A 176 -8.25 4.87 4.51
N HIS A 177 -9.10 5.59 3.79
CA HIS A 177 -8.74 6.87 3.19
C HIS A 177 -9.23 8.04 4.04
N TRP A 178 -8.35 9.01 4.30
CA TRP A 178 -8.61 10.15 5.14
C TRP A 178 -8.40 11.46 4.39
N ASP A 179 -9.36 12.38 4.46
CA ASP A 179 -9.11 13.78 4.15
C ASP A 179 -8.35 14.41 5.34
N VAL A 180 -7.29 15.18 5.06
CA VAL A 180 -6.43 15.78 6.09
C VAL A 180 -6.56 17.30 6.08
N ASN A 181 -6.69 17.91 7.26
CA ASN A 181 -6.53 19.34 7.40
C ASN A 181 -5.03 19.68 7.59
N PRO A 182 -4.36 20.33 6.63
CA PRO A 182 -2.90 20.52 6.69
C PRO A 182 -2.45 21.50 7.79
N ASN A 183 -3.35 22.33 8.31
CA ASN A 183 -3.04 23.28 9.39
C ASN A 183 -3.11 22.62 10.78
N THR A 184 -3.87 21.53 10.93
CA THR A 184 -4.12 20.89 12.23
C THR A 184 -3.72 19.41 12.28
N PHE A 185 -3.40 18.82 11.12
CA PHE A 185 -3.13 17.39 10.92
C PHE A 185 -4.26 16.44 11.35
N ARG A 186 -5.47 16.97 11.57
CA ARG A 186 -6.63 16.15 11.89
C ARG A 186 -7.10 15.39 10.65
N LYS A 187 -7.29 14.08 10.81
CA LYS A 187 -7.87 13.17 9.82
C LYS A 187 -9.40 13.17 9.93
N LYS A 188 -10.09 13.17 8.80
CA LYS A 188 -11.54 12.91 8.68
C LYS A 188 -11.75 11.83 7.63
N LEU A 189 -12.62 10.86 7.91
CA LEU A 189 -12.87 9.78 6.95
C LEU A 189 -13.30 10.38 5.61
N SER A 190 -12.60 10.00 4.55
CA SER A 190 -12.88 10.52 3.21
C SER A 190 -14.17 9.89 2.66
N LYS A 191 -14.78 10.59 1.70
CA LYS A 191 -15.88 10.05 0.90
C LYS A 191 -15.40 9.27 -0.33
N ASP A 192 -14.16 9.49 -0.75
CA ASP A 192 -13.58 8.72 -1.85
C ASP A 192 -13.28 7.32 -1.33
N ASP A 193 -13.77 6.33 -2.08
CA ASP A 193 -13.70 4.92 -1.70
C ASP A 193 -12.66 4.23 -2.57
N TYR A 194 -11.57 3.81 -1.94
CA TYR A 194 -10.54 3.01 -2.58
C TYR A 194 -10.84 1.53 -2.33
N PRO A 195 -10.81 0.70 -3.38
CA PRO A 195 -11.10 -0.71 -3.25
C PRO A 195 -9.97 -1.43 -2.49
N PRO A 196 -10.25 -2.62 -1.95
CA PRO A 196 -9.19 -3.55 -1.56
C PRO A 196 -8.33 -3.90 -2.77
N TYR A 197 -7.01 -3.89 -2.58
CA TYR A 197 -6.05 -4.37 -3.56
C TYR A 197 -5.62 -5.78 -3.17
N ILE A 198 -5.84 -6.73 -4.07
CA ILE A 198 -5.59 -8.16 -3.83
C ILE A 198 -4.65 -8.67 -4.90
N SER A 199 -3.42 -8.97 -4.50
CA SER A 199 -2.36 -9.48 -5.39
C SER A 199 -2.18 -10.98 -5.14
N LYS A 200 -2.20 -11.78 -6.21
CA LYS A 200 -2.10 -13.25 -6.12
C LYS A 200 -0.93 -13.79 -6.92
N GLU A 201 -0.27 -14.81 -6.39
CA GLU A 201 0.66 -15.66 -7.15
C GLU A 201 -0.13 -16.42 -8.22
N ARG A 202 0.45 -16.54 -9.42
CA ARG A 202 -0.17 -17.24 -10.56
C ARG A 202 0.26 -18.69 -10.65
#